data_AF-A0A2V8I8J7-F1
#
_entry.id   AF-A0A2V8I8J7-F1
#
_cell.length_a   1.000
_cell.length_b   1.000
_cell.length_c   1.000
_cell.angle_alpha   90.00
_cell.angle_beta   90.00
_cell.angle_gamma   90.00
#
_symmetry.space_group_name_H-M   'P 1'
#
loop_
_entity.id
_entity.type
_entity.pdbx_description
1 polymer ?
#
loop_
_entity_poly.entity_id
_entity_poly.type
_entity_poly.pdbx_seq_one_letter_code
_entity_poly.pdbx_strand_id
1 'polypeptide(L)'
;MKGFSHFVLESTVDLAAKAMPPEEDPRVDECVKTIRRYLDLGESWPNSEYKQELRPVVSALSDIALQHRQFLIAARLGEIARQLGA
;
A
#
# COMPACT_ATOMS: atom_id res chain seq x y z
N MET A 1 9.50 4.97 -18.57
CA MET A 1 8.33 4.61 -17.75
C MET A 1 8.82 4.17 -16.39
N LYS A 2 8.46 4.88 -15.31
CA LYS A 2 8.65 4.33 -13.95
C LYS A 2 7.50 3.36 -13.72
N GLY A 3 7.78 2.08 -13.87
CA GLY A 3 6.82 1.03 -13.58
C GLY A 3 6.63 0.87 -12.08
N PHE A 4 5.47 0.34 -11.69
CA PHE A 4 5.22 -0.13 -10.34
C PHE A 4 6.33 -1.09 -9.88
N SER A 5 6.77 -0.95 -8.63
CA SER A 5 7.82 -1.77 -8.01
C SER A 5 7.33 -2.36 -6.69
N HIS A 6 7.33 -3.68 -6.58
CA HIS A 6 6.99 -4.41 -5.35
C HIS A 6 7.86 -3.95 -4.17
N PHE A 7 9.16 -3.78 -4.39
CA PHE A 7 10.09 -3.30 -3.36
C PHE A 7 9.75 -1.89 -2.85
N VAL A 8 9.35 -0.99 -3.75
CA VAL A 8 8.93 0.37 -3.36
C VAL A 8 7.63 0.32 -2.56
N LEU A 9 6.69 -0.56 -2.92
CA LEU A 9 5.47 -0.75 -2.15
C LEU A 9 5.76 -1.33 -0.77
N GLU A 10 6.52 -2.43 -0.69
CA GLU A 10 6.89 -3.09 0.57
C GLU A 10 7.57 -2.13 1.55
N SER A 11 8.61 -1.43 1.10
CA SER A 11 9.30 -0.44 1.93
C SER A 11 8.41 0.72 2.37
N THR A 12 7.45 1.14 1.53
CA THR A 12 6.48 2.20 1.89
C THR A 12 5.47 1.71 2.92
N VAL A 13 5.02 0.46 2.82
CA VAL A 13 4.13 -0.19 3.79
C VAL A 13 4.82 -0.38 5.13
N ASP A 14 6.09 -0.75 5.15
CA ASP A 14 6.87 -0.84 6.39
C ASP A 14 7.06 0.51 7.07
N LEU A 15 7.25 1.58 6.28
CA LEU A 15 7.28 2.95 6.82
C LEU A 15 5.92 3.36 7.38
N ALA A 16 4.83 3.01 6.69
CA ALA A 16 3.47 3.26 7.16
C ALA A 16 3.20 2.56 8.50
N ALA A 17 3.54 1.27 8.63
CA ALA A 17 3.35 0.50 9.86
C ALA A 17 4.20 1.02 11.03
N LYS A 18 5.38 1.62 10.76
CA LYS A 18 6.21 2.23 11.81
C LYS A 18 5.68 3.60 12.26
N ALA A 19 5.16 4.39 11.32
CA ALA A 19 4.67 5.74 11.60
C ALA A 19 3.23 5.78 12.11
N MET A 20 2.46 4.74 11.79
CA MET A 20 1.08 4.53 12.24
C MET A 20 1.02 3.09 12.78
N PRO A 21 1.29 2.89 14.07
CA PRO A 21 1.36 1.56 14.65
C PRO A 21 0.03 0.81 14.47
N PRO A 22 0.05 -0.43 13.90
CA PRO A 22 -1.14 -1.26 13.74
C PRO A 22 -1.91 -1.51 15.05
N GLU A 23 -1.22 -1.44 16.20
CA GLU A 23 -1.81 -1.58 17.53
C GLU A 23 -2.68 -0.38 17.93
N GLU A 24 -2.43 0.78 17.34
CA GLU A 24 -3.13 2.04 17.62
C GLU A 24 -4.29 2.29 16.63
N ASP A 25 -4.22 1.72 15.42
CA ASP A 25 -5.29 1.81 14.41
C ASP A 25 -5.48 0.47 13.68
N PRO A 26 -6.54 -0.30 14.02
CA PRO A 26 -6.84 -1.58 13.39
C PRO A 26 -7.00 -1.52 11.86
N ARG A 27 -7.36 -0.35 11.31
CA ARG A 27 -7.49 -0.17 9.86
C ARG A 27 -6.14 -0.18 9.17
N VAL A 28 -5.09 0.29 9.85
CA VAL A 28 -3.71 0.19 9.36
C VAL A 28 -3.27 -1.27 9.35
N ASP A 29 -3.55 -2.01 10.42
CA ASP A 29 -3.25 -3.45 10.50
C ASP A 29 -3.87 -4.24 9.34
N GLU A 30 -5.16 -4.03 9.09
CA GLU A 30 -5.89 -4.68 8.00
C GLU A 30 -5.28 -4.38 6.62
N CYS A 31 -4.97 -3.11 6.37
CA CYS A 31 -4.35 -2.70 5.11
C CYS A 31 -2.95 -3.31 4.94
N VAL A 32 -2.09 -3.22 5.97
CA VAL A 32 -0.71 -3.73 5.94
C VAL A 32 -0.69 -5.24 5.71
N LYS A 33 -1.52 -6.01 6.43
CA LYS A 33 -1.63 -7.46 6.27
C LYS A 33 -2.11 -7.85 4.88
N THR A 34 -3.12 -7.15 4.39
CA THR A 34 -3.68 -7.40 3.06
C THR A 34 -2.64 -7.13 1.97
N ILE A 35 -1.94 -5.99 2.03
CA ILE A 35 -0.90 -5.65 1.05
C ILE A 35 0.26 -6.67 1.10
N ARG A 36 0.73 -7.06 2.29
CA ARG A 36 1.78 -8.07 2.43
C ARG A 36 1.37 -9.41 1.83
N ARG A 37 0.14 -9.86 2.11
CA ARG A 37 -0.41 -11.07 1.49
C ARG A 37 -0.40 -10.99 -0.04
N TYR A 38 -0.74 -9.84 -0.62
CA TYR A 38 -0.65 -9.63 -2.07
C TYR A 38 0.80 -9.69 -2.55
N LEU A 39 1.74 -9.00 -1.89
CA LEU A 39 3.16 -9.05 -2.24
C LEU A 39 3.70 -10.49 -2.24
N ASP A 40 3.30 -11.32 -1.28
CA ASP A 40 3.68 -12.74 -1.20
C ASP A 40 3.09 -13.58 -2.35
N LEU A 41 1.89 -13.23 -2.83
CA LEU A 41 1.20 -13.92 -3.93
C LEU A 41 1.66 -13.44 -5.32
N GLY A 42 2.32 -12.28 -5.39
CA GLY A 42 2.56 -11.52 -6.63
C GLY A 42 3.39 -12.21 -7.70
N GLU A 43 4.16 -13.25 -7.36
CA GLU A 43 4.90 -14.04 -8.36
C GLU A 43 4.01 -15.04 -9.12
N SER A 44 2.84 -15.38 -8.59
CA SER A 44 1.98 -16.45 -9.10
C SER A 44 0.69 -15.99 -9.80
N TRP A 45 0.39 -14.68 -9.78
CA TRP A 45 -0.92 -14.14 -10.12
C TRP A 45 -0.90 -13.27 -11.39
N PRO A 46 -1.95 -13.27 -12.24
CA PRO A 46 -2.03 -12.37 -13.37
C PRO A 46 -1.89 -10.91 -12.93
N ASN A 47 -0.92 -10.21 -13.52
CA ASN A 47 -0.53 -8.85 -13.17
C ASN A 47 -1.71 -7.84 -13.20
N SER A 48 -2.72 -8.06 -14.04
CA SER A 48 -3.89 -7.18 -14.17
C SER A 48 -4.87 -7.32 -13.01
N GLU A 49 -5.19 -8.55 -12.59
CA GLU A 49 -6.08 -8.83 -11.46
C GLU A 49 -5.42 -8.41 -10.15
N TYR A 50 -4.14 -8.74 -10.00
CA TYR A 50 -3.31 -8.32 -8.88
C TYR A 50 -3.36 -6.80 -8.64
N LYS A 51 -3.15 -6.01 -9.69
CA LYS A 51 -3.16 -4.54 -9.58
C LYS A 51 -4.54 -3.97 -9.25
N GLN A 52 -5.60 -4.56 -9.81
CA GLN A 52 -6.99 -4.12 -9.55
C GLN A 52 -7.38 -4.34 -8.09
N GLU A 53 -6.97 -5.46 -7.50
CA GLU A 53 -7.25 -5.78 -6.10
C GLU A 53 -6.36 -5.01 -5.13
N LEU A 54 -5.09 -4.76 -5.49
CA LEU A 54 -4.14 -4.09 -4.61
C LEU A 54 -4.37 -2.57 -4.53
N ARG A 55 -4.77 -1.95 -5.64
CA ARG A 55 -5.00 -0.50 -5.72
C ARG A 55 -5.94 0.06 -4.64
N PRO A 56 -7.15 -0.50 -4.40
CA PRO A 56 -8.06 0.03 -3.38
C PRO A 56 -7.45 -0.04 -1.97
N VAL A 57 -6.72 -1.11 -1.66
CA VAL A 57 -6.08 -1.29 -0.34
C VAL A 57 -4.96 -0.27 -0.12
N VAL A 58 -4.11 -0.05 -1.13
CA VAL A 58 -3.07 0.98 -1.08
C VAL A 58 -3.67 2.38 -0.97
N SER A 59 -4.80 2.63 -1.64
CA SER A 59 -5.52 3.91 -1.55
C SER A 59 -6.10 4.12 -0.15
N ALA A 60 -6.71 3.10 0.45
CA ALA A 60 -7.23 3.16 1.81
C ALA A 60 -6.12 3.47 2.83
N LEU A 61 -4.95 2.83 2.71
CA LEU A 61 -3.81 3.13 3.58
C LEU A 61 -3.31 4.57 3.39
N SER A 62 -3.35 5.10 2.17
CA SER A 62 -3.04 6.51 1.89
C SER A 62 -4.00 7.45 2.63
N ASP A 63 -5.30 7.17 2.60
CA ASP A 63 -6.30 8.00 3.27
C ASP A 63 -6.15 7.95 4.79
N ILE A 64 -5.84 6.79 5.36
CA ILE A 64 -5.52 6.66 6.78
C ILE A 64 -4.26 7.45 7.11
N ALA A 65 -3.21 7.39 6.27
CA ALA A 65 -2.01 8.20 6.44
C ALA A 65 -2.30 9.71 6.45
N LEU A 66 -3.25 10.19 5.65
CA LEU A 66 -3.71 11.58 5.72
C LEU A 66 -4.39 11.90 7.06
N GLN A 67 -5.24 11.00 7.57
CA GLN A 67 -5.90 11.16 8.87
C GLN A 67 -4.90 11.25 10.03
N HIS A 68 -3.82 10.47 9.97
CA HIS A 68 -2.70 10.49 10.93
C HIS A 68 -1.67 11.59 10.67
N ARG A 69 -1.93 12.51 9.73
CA ARG A 69 -1.02 13.62 9.33
C ARG A 69 0.35 13.15 8.80
N GLN A 70 0.42 11.91 8.32
CA GLN A 70 1.61 11.31 7.70
C GLN A 70 1.68 11.66 6.21
N PHE A 71 1.76 12.96 5.89
CA PHE A 71 1.60 13.47 4.52
C PHE A 71 2.60 12.89 3.50
N LEU A 72 3.86 12.67 3.91
CA LEU A 72 4.87 12.07 3.02
C LEU A 72 4.56 10.61 2.70
N ILE A 73 4.06 9.85 3.67
CA ILE A 73 3.66 8.45 3.50
C ILE A 73 2.40 8.38 2.62
N ALA A 74 1.41 9.23 2.91
CA ALA A 74 0.20 9.36 2.09
C ALA A 74 0.54 9.68 0.62
N ALA A 75 1.40 10.67 0.37
CA ALA A 75 1.78 11.04 -1.00
C ALA A 75 2.45 9.87 -1.75
N ARG A 76 3.31 9.10 -1.08
CA ARG A 76 3.95 7.92 -1.68
C ARG A 76 2.94 6.81 -1.99
N LEU A 77 2.05 6.51 -1.05
CA LEU A 77 1.00 5.50 -1.24
C LEU A 77 0.05 5.90 -2.37
N GLY A 78 -0.35 7.18 -2.44
CA GLY A 78 -1.19 7.70 -3.52
C GLY A 78 -0.54 7.58 -4.89
N GLU A 79 0.76 7.86 -5.01
CA GLU A 79 1.50 7.67 -6.26
C GLU A 79 1.58 6.19 -6.66
N ILE A 80 1.78 5.28 -5.70
CA ILE A 80 1.76 3.83 -5.96
C ILE A 80 0.37 3.40 -6.43
N ALA A 81 -0.70 3.83 -5.76
CA ALA A 81 -2.08 3.53 -6.17
C ALA A 81 -2.39 4.04 -7.58
N ARG A 82 -1.86 5.20 -7.95
CA ARG A 82 -1.97 5.75 -9.31
C ARG A 82 -1.25 4.88 -10.34
N GLN A 83 -0.05 4.41 -10.03
CA GLN A 83 0.73 3.51 -10.90
C GLN A 83 0.08 2.12 -11.06
N LEU A 84 -0.66 1.65 -10.05
CA LEU A 84 -1.43 0.40 -10.12
C LEU A 84 -2.65 0.51 -11.05
N GLY A 85 -3.21 1.71 -11.21
CA GLY A 85 -4.34 1.96 -12.11
C GLY A 85 -3.98 2.36 -13.55
N ALA A 86 -2.68 2.43 -13.87
CA ALA A 86 -2.14 2.88 -15.16
C ALA A 86 -1.73 1.73 -16.09
#